data_AF-A0A957DZW7-F1
#
_entry.id   AF-A0A957DZW7-F1
#
_cell.length_a   1.000
_cell.length_b   1.000
_cell.length_c   1.000
_cell.angle_alpha   90.00
_cell.angle_beta   90.00
_cell.angle_gamma   90.00
#
_symmetry.space_group_name_H-M   'P 1'
#
loop_
_entity.id
_entity.type
_entity.pdbx_description
1 polymer ?
#
loop_
_entity_poly.entity_id
_entity_poly.type
_entity_poly.pdbx_seq_one_letter_code
_entity_poly.pdbx_strand_id
1 'polypeptide(L)'
;YGGEDAGSIRVGWQLQNGNFIITIHDNGRSFDPNDVPKPTLPNNSDDAAPPNIDEVKVGGLGIHFMEQLMDEVTFAFDGKAGNTLTMMKKK
;
A
#
# COMPACT_ATOMS: atom_id res chain seq x y z
N TYR A 1 -17.36 11.70 -4.97
CA TYR A 1 -16.82 11.46 -6.32
C TYR A 1 -17.17 12.65 -7.20
N GLY A 2 -16.27 13.62 -7.29
CA GLY A 2 -16.34 14.82 -8.13
C GLY A 2 -14.93 15.06 -8.65
N GLY A 3 -14.78 15.07 -9.97
CA GLY A 3 -13.47 15.13 -10.61
C GLY A 3 -12.88 16.53 -10.56
N GLU A 4 -11.68 16.65 -10.00
CA GLU A 4 -10.78 17.80 -10.16
C GLU A 4 -9.35 17.23 -10.15
N ASP A 5 -8.63 17.39 -11.27
CA ASP A 5 -7.23 16.96 -11.47
C ASP A 5 -6.87 15.52 -11.04
N ALA A 6 -7.28 14.53 -11.84
CA ALA A 6 -6.85 13.15 -11.66
C ALA A 6 -5.33 13.02 -11.92
N GLY A 7 -4.52 13.31 -10.90
CA GLY A 7 -3.08 13.14 -10.93
C GLY A 7 -2.70 11.76 -11.48
N SER A 8 -1.72 11.72 -12.38
CA SER A 8 -1.34 10.46 -13.03
C SER A 8 -0.73 9.50 -12.02
N ILE A 9 -1.27 8.28 -11.95
CA ILE A 9 -0.61 7.17 -11.28
C ILE A 9 0.09 6.34 -12.36
N ARG A 10 1.40 6.15 -12.23
CA ARG A 10 2.18 5.25 -13.07
C ARG A 10 2.47 3.99 -12.29
N VAL A 11 2.23 2.85 -12.91
CA VAL A 11 2.54 1.53 -12.34
C VAL A 11 3.43 0.79 -13.32
N GLY A 12 4.52 0.24 -12.81
CA GLY A 12 5.45 -0.60 -13.56
C GLY A 12 5.84 -1.81 -12.74
N TRP A 13 6.38 -2.82 -13.42
CA TRP A 13 6.95 -3.98 -12.76
C TRP A 13 8.12 -4.53 -13.58
N GLN A 14 9.00 -5.27 -12.91
CA GLN A 14 10.13 -5.94 -13.53
C GLN A 14 10.56 -7.17 -12.74
N LEU A 15 11.24 -8.10 -13.43
CA LEU A 15 11.99 -9.18 -12.79
C LEU A 15 13.47 -8.83 -12.87
N GLN A 16 14.12 -8.65 -11.72
CA GLN A 16 15.54 -8.33 -11.63
C GLN A 16 16.23 -9.28 -10.65
N ASN A 17 17.25 -10.00 -11.12
CA ASN A 17 18.04 -10.94 -10.30
C ASN A 17 17.16 -11.96 -9.54
N GLY A 18 16.05 -12.41 -10.14
CA GLY A 18 15.10 -13.33 -9.52
C GLY A 18 14.09 -12.69 -8.57
N ASN A 19 14.10 -11.37 -8.39
CA ASN A 19 13.14 -10.64 -7.58
C ASN A 19 12.05 -10.01 -8.46
N PHE A 20 10.79 -10.12 -8.03
CA PHE A 20 9.67 -9.42 -8.62
C PHE A 20 9.52 -8.05 -7.96
N ILE A 21 9.66 -6.99 -8.75
CA ILE A 21 9.67 -5.61 -8.27
C ILE A 21 8.49 -4.89 -8.92
N ILE A 22 7.65 -4.27 -8.10
CA ILE A 22 6.56 -3.38 -8.51
C ILE A 22 6.95 -1.96 -8.11
N THR A 23 6.72 -1.00 -9.01
CA THR A 23 6.91 0.42 -8.73
C THR A 23 5.62 1.18 -9.03
N ILE A 24 5.15 1.96 -8.07
CA ILE A 24 4.00 2.85 -8.21
C ILE A 24 4.48 4.28 -8.00
N HIS A 25 4.07 5.20 -8.87
CA HIS A 25 4.41 6.61 -8.78
C HIS A 25 3.18 7.49 -8.96
N ASP A 26 3.00 8.48 -8.09
CA ASP A 26 1.93 9.47 -8.15
C ASP A 26 2.44 10.88 -7.74
N ASN A 27 1.61 11.91 -7.94
CA ASN A 27 1.90 13.29 -7.53
C ASN A 27 0.91 13.79 -6.46
N GLY A 28 0.30 12.88 -5.71
CA GLY A 28 -0.57 13.19 -4.60
C GLY A 28 0.20 13.71 -3.38
N ARG A 29 -0.55 14.04 -2.33
CA ARG A 29 0.05 14.46 -1.05
C ARG A 29 0.76 13.27 -0.40
N SER A 30 2.06 13.42 -0.12
CA SER A 30 2.84 12.45 0.65
C SER A 30 2.27 12.28 2.07
N PHE A 31 2.51 11.12 2.66
CA PHE A 31 2.18 10.80 4.04
C PHE A 31 3.39 10.12 4.71
N ASP A 32 3.47 10.12 6.03
CA ASP A 32 4.46 9.31 6.75
C ASP A 32 3.92 7.89 6.93
N PRO A 33 4.53 6.85 6.30
CA PRO A 33 4.09 5.47 6.46
C PRO A 33 4.16 4.97 7.90
N ASN A 34 5.05 5.54 8.73
CA ASN A 34 5.21 5.15 10.13
C ASN A 34 4.09 5.68 11.03
N ASP A 35 3.42 6.76 10.60
CA ASP A 35 2.28 7.34 11.31
C ASP A 35 0.97 6.63 10.98
N VAL A 36 0.97 5.69 10.02
CA VAL A 36 -0.23 4.95 9.66
C VAL A 36 -0.48 3.83 10.69
N PRO A 37 -1.60 3.87 11.42
CA PRO A 37 -1.90 2.84 12.41
C PRO A 37 -2.13 1.50 11.73
N LYS A 38 -1.68 0.42 12.38
CA LYS A 38 -2.01 -0.94 11.94
C LYS A 38 -3.53 -1.11 11.93
N PRO A 39 -4.09 -1.75 10.88
CA PRO A 39 -5.53 -1.94 10.80
C PRO A 39 -6.00 -2.80 11.98
N THR A 40 -7.16 -2.47 12.53
CA THR A 40 -7.85 -3.37 13.46
C THR A 40 -8.46 -4.49 12.64
N LEU A 41 -7.76 -5.62 12.56
CA LEU A 41 -8.31 -6.81 11.94
C LEU A 41 -9.33 -7.43 12.89
N PRO A 42 -10.51 -7.80 12.39
CA PRO A 42 -11.50 -8.46 13.23
C PRO A 42 -11.02 -9.84 13.69
N ASN A 43 -11.60 -10.33 14.78
CA ASN A 43 -11.17 -11.57 15.42
C ASN A 43 -11.46 -12.78 14.52
N ASN A 44 -10.41 -13.49 14.09
CA ASN A 44 -10.51 -14.71 13.27
C ASN A 44 -10.62 -15.97 14.15
N SER A 45 -11.36 -15.93 15.26
CA SER A 45 -11.61 -17.15 16.05
C SER A 45 -12.60 -18.04 15.32
N ASP A 46 -12.41 -19.37 15.35
CA ASP A 46 -13.26 -20.36 14.66
C ASP A 46 -14.75 -20.29 15.06
N ASP A 47 -15.06 -19.64 16.19
CA ASP A 47 -16.42 -19.40 16.71
C ASP A 47 -16.99 -18.00 16.39
N ALA A 48 -16.24 -17.13 15.70
CA ALA A 48 -16.70 -15.78 15.34
C ALA A 48 -17.29 -15.75 13.93
N ALA A 49 -18.42 -15.05 13.77
CA ALA A 49 -18.95 -14.72 12.45
C ALA A 49 -17.89 -13.95 11.64
N PRO A 50 -17.77 -14.20 10.32
CA PRO A 50 -16.84 -13.46 9.49
C PRO A 50 -17.16 -11.97 9.64
N PRO A 51 -16.13 -11.13 9.80
CA PRO A 51 -16.37 -9.76 10.12
C PRO A 51 -17.00 -9.00 8.97
N ASN A 52 -17.88 -8.07 9.32
CA ASN A 52 -18.46 -7.19 8.33
C ASN A 52 -17.36 -6.27 7.77
N ILE A 53 -17.22 -6.24 6.44
CA ILE A 53 -16.25 -5.38 5.75
C ILE A 53 -16.46 -3.90 6.10
N ASP A 54 -17.69 -3.50 6.41
CA ASP A 54 -18.06 -2.14 6.83
C ASP A 54 -17.53 -1.79 8.23
N GLU A 55 -17.19 -2.79 9.05
CA GLU A 55 -16.63 -2.61 10.40
C GLU A 55 -15.11 -2.50 10.39
N VAL A 56 -14.47 -2.84 9.26
CA VAL A 56 -13.02 -2.69 9.13
C VAL A 56 -12.70 -1.20 9.02
N LYS A 57 -12.04 -0.66 10.04
CA LYS A 57 -11.66 0.77 10.08
C LYS A 57 -10.91 1.15 8.80
N VAL A 58 -11.38 2.21 8.16
CA VAL A 58 -10.75 2.80 6.99
C VAL A 58 -9.37 3.34 7.38
N GLY A 59 -8.32 2.84 6.73
CA GLY A 59 -6.92 3.25 6.95
C GLY A 59 -6.00 2.10 7.33
N GLY A 60 -4.76 2.12 6.83
CA GLY A 60 -3.73 1.15 7.20
C GLY A 60 -3.79 -0.22 6.51
N LEU A 61 -4.95 -0.65 6.00
CA LEU A 61 -5.08 -1.92 5.27
C LEU A 61 -4.15 -2.03 4.06
N GLY A 62 -4.03 -0.97 3.27
CA GLY A 62 -3.15 -0.97 2.10
C GLY A 62 -1.69 -1.27 2.48
N ILE A 63 -1.16 -0.54 3.46
CA ILE A 63 0.20 -0.75 3.98
C ILE A 63 0.34 -2.13 4.59
N HIS A 64 -0.63 -2.56 5.39
CA HIS A 64 -0.62 -3.88 5.99
C HIS A 64 -0.52 -4.99 4.95
N PHE A 65 -1.31 -4.94 3.88
CA PHE A 65 -1.22 -5.93 2.81
C PHE A 65 0.13 -5.88 2.09
N MET A 66 0.68 -4.70 1.83
CA MET A 66 2.01 -4.57 1.23
C MET A 66 3.08 -5.20 2.12
N GLU A 67 3.06 -4.94 3.43
CA GLU A 67 3.99 -5.52 4.41
C GLU A 67 3.84 -7.04 4.59
N GLN A 68 2.63 -7.59 4.46
CA GLN A 68 2.40 -9.03 4.56
C GLN A 68 2.77 -9.78 3.28
N LEU A 69 2.51 -9.18 2.12
CA LEU A 69 2.72 -9.83 0.84
C LEU A 69 4.17 -9.73 0.37
N MET A 70 4.80 -8.57 0.55
CA MET A 70 6.10 -8.25 -0.02
C MET A 70 7.21 -8.48 1.01
N ASP A 71 8.41 -8.80 0.55
CA ASP A 71 9.55 -9.00 1.45
C ASP A 71 10.26 -7.67 1.77
N GLU A 72 10.14 -6.70 0.85
CA GLU A 72 10.65 -5.34 1.04
C GLU A 72 9.66 -4.33 0.46
N VAL A 73 9.42 -3.27 1.23
CA VAL A 73 8.56 -2.14 0.85
C VAL A 73 9.34 -0.86 1.14
N THR A 74 9.47 0.00 0.13
CA THR A 74 10.21 1.26 0.25
C THR A 74 9.36 2.40 -0.28
N PHE A 75 9.26 3.46 0.52
CA PHE A 75 8.61 4.71 0.14
C PHE A 75 9.68 5.79 -0.07
N ALA A 76 9.59 6.51 -1.18
CA ALA A 76 10.39 7.68 -1.47
C ALA A 76 9.45 8.83 -1.82
N PHE A 77 9.65 9.98 -1.17
CA PHE A 77 8.81 11.16 -1.36
C PHE A 77 9.69 12.34 -1.77
N ASP A 78 9.34 12.96 -2.88
CA ASP A 78 10.02 14.16 -3.37
C ASP A 78 8.99 15.24 -3.68
N GLY A 79 9.19 16.45 -3.15
CA GLY A 79 8.24 17.55 -3.28
C GLY A 79 8.06 18.09 -4.71
N LYS A 80 8.88 17.67 -5.67
CA LYS A 80 8.78 18.05 -7.09
C LYS A 80 8.49 16.86 -8.00
N ALA A 81 9.15 15.73 -7.77
CA ALA A 81 9.00 14.53 -8.59
C ALA A 81 7.74 13.73 -8.23
N GLY A 82 7.31 13.75 -6.96
CA GLY A 82 6.14 13.03 -6.47
C GLY A 82 6.50 11.90 -5.50
N ASN A 83 5.57 10.98 -5.33
CA ASN A 83 5.69 9.83 -4.43
C ASN A 83 6.04 8.59 -5.25
N THR A 84 6.98 7.78 -4.76
CA THR A 84 7.33 6.48 -5.34
C THR A 84 7.26 5.41 -4.28
N LEU A 85 6.47 4.37 -4.53
CA LEU A 85 6.42 3.14 -3.77
C LEU A 85 7.11 2.04 -4.58
N THR A 86 8.12 1.42 -3.99
CA THR A 86 8.77 0.22 -4.54
C THR A 86 8.47 -0.96 -3.63
N MET A 87 7.97 -2.04 -4.21
CA MET A 87 7.68 -3.28 -3.51
C MET A 87 8.44 -4.42 -4.16
N MET A 88 9.16 -5.22 -3.38
CA MET A 88 9.94 -6.34 -3.88
C MET A 88 9.54 -7.66 -3.20
N LYS A 89 9.37 -8.70 -4.02
CA LYS A 89 9.15 -10.07 -3.60
C LYS A 89 10.27 -10.95 -4.15
N LYS A 90 10.93 -11.69 -3.26
CA LYS A 90 11.92 -12.70 -3.59
C LYS A 90 11.20 -13.96 -4.08
N LYS A 91 11.84 -14.68 -4.99
CA LYS A 91 11.34 -15.95 -5.50
C LYS A 91 11.26 -17.02 -4.41
#